data_AF-A0AB37UFW6-F1
#
_entry.id   AF-A0AB37UFW6-F1
#
_cell.length_a   1.000
_cell.length_b   1.000
_cell.length_c   1.000
_cell.angle_alpha   90.00
_cell.angle_beta   90.00
_cell.angle_gamma   90.00
#
_symmetry.space_group_name_H-M   'P 1'
#
loop_
_entity.id
_entity.type
_entity.pdbx_description
1 polymer ?
#
loop_
_entity_poly.entity_id
_entity_poly.type
_entity_poly.pdbx_seq_one_letter_code
_entity_poly.pdbx_strand_id
1 'polypeptide(L)'
;MSIVKKLIVNADAETRYPTPGELEQIKILAQSGDRRLRLAQALTANREGIIKQAGSQLFQRRPDIVSPGGNAYGREMTATCLRDMDYYLRLITYAIVAGDATPIEEIGVIGVRQMYRSLGTPIEAVVESVRAMKNVTSTMMSGEDAGEVGAYFDYLIGAMQ
;
A
#
# COMPACT_ATOMS: atom_id res chain seq x y z
N MET A 1 4.05 0.32 12.32
CA MET A 1 4.56 -0.67 13.33
C MET A 1 4.50 -2.12 12.81
N SER A 2 5.31 -3.05 13.32
CA SER A 2 5.22 -4.50 13.04
C SER A 2 4.31 -5.21 14.05
N ILE A 3 3.76 -6.38 13.69
CA ILE A 3 2.94 -7.22 14.59
C ILE A 3 3.63 -7.55 15.91
N VAL A 4 4.95 -7.76 15.93
CA VAL A 4 5.70 -8.02 17.18
C VAL A 4 5.55 -6.86 18.17
N LYS A 5 5.64 -5.62 17.68
CA LYS A 5 5.46 -4.43 18.53
C LYS A 5 4.03 -4.36 19.06
N LYS A 6 3.01 -4.69 18.25
CA LYS A 6 1.60 -4.72 18.70
C LYS A 6 1.42 -5.70 19.86
N LEU A 7 1.97 -6.91 19.72
CA LEU A 7 1.86 -7.95 20.74
C LEU A 7 2.56 -7.56 22.06
N ILE A 8 3.74 -6.95 21.97
CA ILE A 8 4.45 -6.43 23.15
C ILE A 8 3.64 -5.34 23.84
N VAL A 9 3.11 -4.36 23.08
CA VAL A 9 2.31 -3.25 23.64
C VAL A 9 1.04 -3.77 24.32
N ASN A 10 0.37 -4.76 23.73
CA ASN A 10 -0.84 -5.36 24.34
C ASN A 10 -0.50 -6.08 25.65
N ALA A 11 0.54 -6.90 25.66
CA ALA A 11 0.97 -7.62 26.85
C ALA A 11 1.42 -6.67 27.99
N ASP A 12 2.11 -5.57 27.64
CA ASP A 12 2.53 -4.52 28.56
C ASP A 12 1.31 -3.78 29.17
N ALA A 13 0.33 -3.42 28.35
CA ALA A 13 -0.91 -2.78 28.82
C ALA A 13 -1.71 -3.66 29.79
N GLU A 14 -1.59 -4.98 29.68
CA GLU A 14 -2.21 -5.96 30.56
C GLU A 14 -1.27 -6.45 31.69
N THR A 15 -0.05 -5.92 31.79
CA THR A 15 0.96 -6.29 32.80
C THR A 15 1.24 -7.80 32.87
N ARG A 16 1.26 -8.46 31.71
CA ARG A 16 1.48 -9.91 31.59
C ARG A 16 2.56 -10.22 30.56
N TYR A 17 3.05 -11.46 30.58
CA TYR A 17 3.83 -11.98 29.47
C TYR A 17 2.94 -12.23 28.23
N PRO A 18 3.54 -12.33 27.03
CA PRO A 18 2.84 -12.80 25.85
C PRO A 18 2.24 -14.19 26.09
N THR A 19 0.99 -14.37 25.68
CA THR A 19 0.32 -15.67 25.76
C THR A 19 0.93 -16.66 24.76
N PRO A 20 0.71 -17.98 24.92
CA PRO A 20 1.16 -18.96 23.94
C PRO A 20 0.67 -18.67 22.52
N GLY A 21 -0.54 -18.12 22.36
CA GLY A 21 -1.09 -17.72 21.06
C GLY A 21 -0.37 -16.53 20.44
N GLU A 22 -0.01 -15.52 21.25
CA GLU A 22 0.77 -14.36 20.78
C GLU A 22 2.21 -14.78 20.40
N LEU A 23 2.82 -15.68 21.17
CA LEU A 23 4.13 -16.25 20.83
C LEU A 23 4.09 -17.05 19.52
N GLU A 24 3.03 -17.81 19.27
CA GLU A 24 2.87 -18.54 18.01
C GLU A 24 2.73 -17.58 16.82
N GLN A 25 2.05 -16.44 16.97
CA GLN A 25 2.00 -15.41 15.91
C GLN A 25 3.39 -14.84 15.59
N ILE A 26 4.22 -14.58 16.61
CA ILE A 26 5.60 -14.12 16.41
C ILE A 26 6.41 -15.17 15.63
N LYS A 27 6.25 -16.44 15.99
CA LYS A 27 6.92 -17.56 15.31
C LYS A 27 6.48 -17.68 13.86
N ILE A 28 5.18 -17.61 13.57
CA ILE A 28 4.64 -17.64 12.20
C ILE A 28 5.20 -16.46 11.36
N LEU A 29 5.26 -15.26 11.95
CA LEU A 29 5.84 -14.09 11.29
C LEU A 29 7.31 -14.30 10.92
N ALA A 30 8.09 -14.84 11.86
CA ALA A 30 9.52 -15.10 11.65
C ALA A 30 9.73 -16.17 10.57
N GLN A 31 8.95 -17.25 10.60
CA GLN A 31 9.02 -18.33 9.63
C GLN A 31 8.62 -17.92 8.21
N SER A 32 7.70 -16.95 8.07
CA SER A 32 7.29 -16.41 6.77
C SER A 32 8.18 -15.26 6.25
N GLY A 33 9.22 -14.88 6.98
CA GLY A 33 10.08 -13.73 6.66
C GLY A 33 10.71 -13.78 5.26
N ASP A 34 11.30 -14.92 4.90
CA ASP A 34 11.96 -15.08 3.59
C ASP A 34 10.96 -14.93 2.43
N ARG A 35 9.74 -15.47 2.58
CA ARG A 35 8.68 -15.30 1.58
C ARG A 35 8.32 -13.82 1.45
N ARG A 36 8.02 -13.13 2.56
CA ARG A 36 7.63 -11.70 2.54
C ARG A 36 8.72 -10.81 1.97
N LEU A 37 10.00 -11.10 2.26
CA LEU A 37 11.13 -10.40 1.64
C LEU A 37 11.19 -10.61 0.13
N ARG A 38 11.00 -11.85 -0.36
CA ARG A 38 10.93 -12.12 -1.81
C ARG A 38 9.79 -11.35 -2.48
N LEU A 39 8.61 -11.28 -1.84
CA LEU A 39 7.46 -10.51 -2.36
C LEU A 39 7.80 -9.02 -2.48
N ALA A 40 8.33 -8.42 -1.40
CA ALA A 40 8.72 -7.01 -1.40
C ALA A 40 9.84 -6.71 -2.42
N GLN A 41 10.80 -7.62 -2.59
CA GLN A 41 11.85 -7.50 -3.61
C GLN A 41 11.28 -7.56 -5.03
N ALA A 42 10.33 -8.46 -5.30
CA ALA A 42 9.68 -8.55 -6.61
C ALA A 42 8.97 -7.24 -6.97
N LEU A 43 8.25 -6.63 -6.02
CA LEU A 43 7.60 -5.33 -6.23
C LEU A 43 8.62 -4.21 -6.45
N THR A 44 9.70 -4.21 -5.66
CA THR A 44 10.75 -3.20 -5.75
C THR A 44 11.48 -3.28 -7.10
N ALA A 45 11.79 -4.49 -7.57
CA ALA A 45 12.47 -4.72 -8.84
C ALA A 45 11.61 -4.33 -10.06
N ASN A 46 10.27 -4.46 -9.95
CA ASN A 46 9.34 -4.15 -11.03
C ASN A 46 8.61 -2.79 -10.87
N ARG A 47 9.03 -1.98 -9.90
CA ARG A 47 8.42 -0.70 -9.51
C ARG A 47 8.08 0.19 -10.71
N GLU A 48 9.06 0.49 -11.57
CA GLU A 48 8.87 1.40 -12.70
C GLU A 48 7.80 0.87 -13.68
N GLY A 49 7.83 -0.43 -13.96
CA GLY A 49 6.84 -1.10 -14.81
C GLY A 49 5.44 -1.04 -14.21
N ILE A 50 5.31 -1.26 -12.90
CA ILE A 50 4.03 -1.19 -12.18
C ILE A 50 3.45 0.23 -12.27
N ILE A 51 4.24 1.25 -11.92
CA ILE A 51 3.77 2.65 -11.92
C ILE A 51 3.40 3.11 -13.32
N LYS A 52 4.21 2.78 -14.35
CA LYS A 52 3.92 3.15 -15.73
C LYS A 52 2.62 2.53 -16.25
N GLN A 53 2.43 1.23 -16.03
CA GLN A 53 1.23 0.53 -16.50
C GLN A 53 -0.01 0.96 -15.73
N ALA A 54 0.08 1.04 -14.40
CA ALA A 54 -1.03 1.48 -13.56
C ALA A 54 -1.42 2.93 -13.85
N GLY A 55 -0.45 3.83 -14.06
CA GLY A 55 -0.71 5.22 -14.44
C GLY A 55 -1.42 5.32 -15.78
N SER A 56 -1.01 4.53 -16.78
CA SER A 56 -1.72 4.47 -18.07
C SER A 56 -3.17 3.99 -17.91
N GLN A 57 -3.41 2.97 -17.08
CA GLN A 57 -4.78 2.49 -16.80
C GLN A 57 -5.61 3.55 -16.06
N LEU A 58 -5.02 4.24 -15.09
CA LEU A 58 -5.66 5.33 -14.36
C LEU A 58 -6.12 6.43 -15.32
N PHE A 59 -5.23 6.95 -16.17
CA PHE A 59 -5.55 8.05 -17.06
C PHE A 59 -6.55 7.68 -18.17
N GLN A 60 -6.62 6.41 -18.55
CA GLN A 60 -7.68 5.90 -19.44
C GLN A 60 -9.04 5.86 -18.73
N ARG A 61 -9.09 5.46 -17.45
CA ARG A 61 -10.32 5.39 -16.65
C ARG A 61 -10.79 6.75 -16.14
N ARG A 62 -9.84 7.65 -15.88
CA ARG A 62 -10.03 9.00 -15.35
C ARG A 62 -9.34 10.01 -16.26
N PRO A 63 -9.85 10.25 -17.48
CA PRO A 63 -9.29 11.27 -18.36
C PRO A 63 -9.50 12.69 -17.80
N ASP A 64 -10.48 12.86 -16.90
CA ASP A 64 -10.81 14.14 -16.25
C ASP A 64 -9.64 14.73 -15.45
N ILE A 65 -8.84 13.88 -14.77
CA ILE A 65 -7.75 14.38 -13.92
C ILE A 65 -6.54 14.89 -14.71
N VAL A 66 -6.37 14.45 -15.97
CA VAL A 66 -5.27 14.85 -16.87
C VAL A 66 -5.70 15.76 -18.02
N SER A 67 -6.97 16.16 -18.06
CA SER A 67 -7.50 17.14 -19.02
C SER A 67 -7.34 18.57 -18.49
N PRO A 68 -7.41 19.63 -19.31
CA PRO A 68 -7.35 21.01 -18.83
C PRO A 68 -8.37 21.26 -17.69
N GLY A 69 -7.87 21.75 -16.56
CA GLY A 69 -8.67 21.94 -15.33
C GLY A 69 -8.62 20.76 -14.34
N GLY A 70 -8.06 19.62 -14.72
CA GLY A 70 -7.81 18.48 -13.85
C GLY A 70 -6.59 18.69 -12.93
N ASN A 71 -6.59 18.05 -11.75
CA ASN A 71 -5.53 18.23 -10.75
C ASN A 71 -4.16 17.68 -11.19
N ALA A 72 -4.14 16.70 -12.10
CA ALA A 72 -2.94 16.09 -12.65
C ALA A 72 -2.59 16.62 -14.07
N TYR A 73 -3.20 17.73 -14.49
CA TYR A 73 -3.01 18.31 -15.82
C TYR A 73 -1.58 18.83 -16.03
N GLY A 74 -0.99 18.46 -17.18
CA GLY A 74 0.35 18.89 -17.58
C GLY A 74 1.46 18.00 -17.01
N ARG A 75 2.66 18.13 -17.60
CA ARG A 75 3.79 17.21 -17.36
C ARG A 75 4.20 17.13 -15.89
N GLU A 76 4.24 18.26 -15.19
CA GLU A 76 4.71 18.32 -13.80
C GLU A 76 3.69 17.74 -12.82
N MET A 77 2.40 18.00 -13.01
CA MET A 77 1.35 17.47 -12.14
C MET A 77 1.10 15.99 -12.41
N THR A 78 1.19 15.54 -13.66
CA THR A 78 1.20 14.11 -13.99
C THR A 78 2.39 13.41 -13.33
N ALA A 79 3.60 13.98 -13.38
CA ALA A 79 4.76 13.40 -12.71
C ALA A 79 4.58 13.33 -11.18
N THR A 80 3.95 14.36 -10.59
CA THR A 80 3.56 14.39 -9.18
C THR A 80 2.57 13.27 -8.84
N CYS A 81 1.55 13.05 -9.67
CA CYS A 81 0.60 11.95 -9.51
C CYS A 81 1.29 10.58 -9.54
N LEU A 82 2.17 10.33 -10.52
CA LEU A 82 2.92 9.07 -10.60
C LEU A 82 3.88 8.88 -9.42
N ARG A 83 4.43 9.97 -8.88
CA ARG A 83 5.29 9.98 -7.69
C ARG A 83 4.50 9.64 -6.41
N ASP A 84 3.24 10.06 -6.32
CA ASP A 84 2.36 9.66 -5.21
C ASP A 84 1.96 8.18 -5.30
N MET A 85 1.65 7.67 -6.51
CA MET A 85 1.41 6.24 -6.72
C MET A 85 2.61 5.40 -6.26
N ASP A 86 3.81 5.87 -6.60
CA ASP A 86 5.06 5.26 -6.18
C ASP A 86 5.27 5.26 -4.65
N TYR A 87 4.88 6.35 -3.97
CA TYR A 87 4.91 6.40 -2.51
C TYR A 87 4.04 5.31 -1.89
N TYR A 88 2.83 5.08 -2.41
CA TYR A 88 1.97 4.01 -1.90
C TYR A 88 2.54 2.62 -2.20
N LEU A 89 3.10 2.38 -3.39
CA LEU A 89 3.75 1.10 -3.68
C LEU A 89 4.89 0.83 -2.69
N ARG A 90 5.69 1.84 -2.35
CA ARG A 90 6.73 1.75 -1.31
C ARG A 90 6.15 1.43 0.06
N LEU A 91 5.08 2.10 0.49
CA LEU A 91 4.42 1.81 1.78
C LEU A 91 3.87 0.39 1.83
N ILE A 92 3.36 -0.13 0.71
CA ILE A 92 2.91 -1.52 0.60
C ILE A 92 4.08 -2.49 0.81
N THR A 93 5.26 -2.22 0.24
CA THR A 93 6.45 -3.06 0.52
C THR A 93 6.82 -3.04 2.01
N TYR A 94 6.67 -1.91 2.71
CA TYR A 94 6.92 -1.83 4.14
C TYR A 94 5.93 -2.68 4.94
N ALA A 95 4.65 -2.63 4.56
CA ALA A 95 3.61 -3.42 5.22
C ALA A 95 3.80 -4.93 5.00
N ILE A 96 4.19 -5.35 3.79
CA ILE A 96 4.51 -6.76 3.48
C ILE A 96 5.63 -7.26 4.41
N VAL A 97 6.75 -6.51 4.51
CA VAL A 97 7.88 -6.90 5.35
C VAL A 97 7.53 -6.81 6.84
N ALA A 98 6.68 -5.86 7.25
CA ALA A 98 6.20 -5.75 8.62
C ALA A 98 5.19 -6.85 9.00
N GLY A 99 4.52 -7.45 8.00
CA GLY A 99 3.47 -8.46 8.16
C GLY A 99 2.15 -7.87 8.64
N ASP A 100 1.96 -6.56 8.47
CA ASP A 100 0.87 -5.81 9.05
C ASP A 100 0.70 -4.46 8.33
N ALA A 101 -0.54 -3.97 8.21
CA ALA A 101 -0.86 -2.74 7.48
C ALA A 101 -0.49 -1.44 8.21
N THR A 102 0.00 -1.48 9.45
CA THR A 102 0.28 -0.26 10.23
C THR A 102 1.24 0.73 9.53
N PRO A 103 2.31 0.31 8.80
CA PRO A 103 3.13 1.27 8.06
C PRO A 103 2.34 2.06 7.00
N ILE A 104 1.32 1.44 6.39
CA ILE A 104 0.40 2.13 5.49
C ILE A 104 -0.48 3.09 6.29
N GLU A 105 -1.04 2.65 7.41
CA GLU A 105 -1.93 3.46 8.24
C GLU A 105 -1.25 4.74 8.76
N GLU A 106 -0.13 4.56 9.47
CA GLU A 106 0.58 5.63 10.19
C GLU A 106 1.15 6.69 9.25
N ILE A 107 1.51 6.31 8.01
CA ILE A 107 2.20 7.19 7.07
C ILE A 107 1.27 7.68 5.95
N GLY A 108 0.42 6.79 5.42
CA GLY A 108 -0.32 7.02 4.18
C GLY A 108 -1.83 7.19 4.34
N VAL A 109 -2.41 6.95 5.53
CA VAL A 109 -3.86 7.02 5.75
C VAL A 109 -4.23 8.13 6.73
N ILE A 110 -3.57 8.20 7.88
CA ILE A 110 -3.91 9.20 8.90
C ILE A 110 -3.70 10.61 8.32
N GLY A 111 -4.80 11.37 8.19
CA GLY A 111 -4.78 12.73 7.63
C GLY A 111 -4.85 12.83 6.10
N VAL A 112 -4.89 11.70 5.38
CA VAL A 112 -4.82 11.68 3.91
C VAL A 112 -6.01 12.39 3.25
N ARG A 113 -7.22 12.26 3.82
CA ARG A 113 -8.43 12.92 3.31
C ARG A 113 -8.32 14.44 3.40
N GLN A 114 -7.83 14.94 4.54
CA GLN A 114 -7.62 16.37 4.76
C GLN A 114 -6.55 16.91 3.81
N MET A 115 -5.46 16.17 3.63
CA MET A 115 -4.39 16.54 2.70
C MET A 115 -4.91 16.65 1.25
N TYR A 116 -5.52 15.59 0.72
CA TYR A 116 -5.99 15.61 -0.68
C TYR A 116 -7.12 16.61 -0.91
N ARG A 117 -8.01 16.80 0.07
CA ARG A 117 -9.02 17.87 0.02
C ARG A 117 -8.38 19.25 -0.06
N SER A 118 -7.33 19.50 0.72
CA SER A 118 -6.60 20.78 0.69
C SER A 118 -5.87 21.01 -0.63
N LEU A 119 -5.39 19.94 -1.27
CA LEU A 119 -4.70 20.00 -2.56
C LEU A 119 -5.64 20.02 -3.77
N GLY A 120 -6.95 19.83 -3.56
CA GLY A 120 -7.93 19.69 -4.65
C GLY A 120 -7.79 18.38 -5.44
N THR A 121 -7.12 17.38 -4.88
CA THR A 121 -6.96 16.06 -5.50
C THR A 121 -8.18 15.20 -5.22
N PRO A 122 -8.86 14.66 -6.24
CA PRO A 122 -10.01 13.77 -6.03
C PRO A 122 -9.53 12.44 -5.45
N ILE A 123 -9.93 12.14 -4.21
CA ILE A 123 -9.49 10.94 -3.49
C ILE A 123 -9.95 9.65 -4.19
N GLU A 124 -11.08 9.70 -4.89
CA GLU A 124 -11.60 8.60 -5.69
C GLU A 124 -10.65 8.24 -6.83
N ALA A 125 -9.94 9.22 -7.39
CA ALA A 125 -8.92 8.96 -8.41
C ALA A 125 -7.65 8.34 -7.80
N VAL A 126 -7.29 8.74 -6.57
CA VAL A 126 -6.19 8.11 -5.84
C VAL A 126 -6.52 6.65 -5.54
N VAL A 127 -7.73 6.37 -5.06
CA VAL A 127 -8.21 5.00 -4.84
C VAL A 127 -8.17 4.18 -6.14
N GLU A 128 -8.59 4.76 -7.26
CA GLU A 128 -8.51 4.09 -8.56
C GLU A 128 -7.07 3.82 -9.00
N SER A 129 -6.13 4.71 -8.68
CA SER A 129 -4.70 4.49 -8.92
C SER A 129 -4.15 3.29 -8.14
N VAL A 130 -4.59 3.13 -6.88
CA VAL A 130 -4.21 2.00 -6.03
C VAL A 130 -4.82 0.69 -6.55
N ARG A 131 -6.07 0.71 -7.05
CA ARG A 131 -6.67 -0.44 -7.73
C ARG A 131 -5.92 -0.83 -9.01
N ALA A 132 -5.51 0.16 -9.82
CA ALA A 132 -4.73 -0.10 -11.01
C ALA A 132 -3.38 -0.74 -10.68
N MET A 133 -2.69 -0.24 -9.64
CA MET A 133 -1.46 -0.85 -9.14
C MET A 133 -1.70 -2.28 -8.67
N LYS A 134 -2.75 -2.54 -7.88
CA LYS A 134 -3.12 -3.90 -7.45
C LYS A 134 -3.26 -4.84 -8.65
N ASN A 135 -4.01 -4.44 -9.68
CA ASN A 135 -4.25 -5.27 -10.86
C ASN A 135 -2.96 -5.62 -11.60
N VAL A 136 -2.08 -4.64 -11.83
CA VAL A 136 -0.78 -4.86 -12.49
C VAL A 136 0.12 -5.75 -11.62
N THR A 137 0.05 -5.60 -10.31
CA THR A 137 0.86 -6.38 -9.38
C THR A 137 0.39 -7.84 -9.31
N SER A 138 -0.91 -8.08 -9.36
CA SER A 138 -1.46 -9.44 -9.33
C SER A 138 -1.09 -10.28 -10.55
N THR A 139 -0.88 -9.67 -11.73
CA THR A 139 -0.53 -10.42 -12.95
C THR A 139 0.91 -10.91 -12.99
N MET A 140 1.79 -10.40 -12.11
CA MET A 140 3.19 -10.79 -12.04
C MET A 140 3.51 -11.81 -10.93
N MET A 141 2.51 -12.28 -10.18
CA MET A 141 2.70 -13.14 -9.02
C MET A 141 1.86 -14.42 -9.13
N SER A 142 2.19 -15.43 -8.32
CA SER A 142 1.34 -16.61 -8.16
C SER A 142 0.00 -16.22 -7.52
N GLY A 143 -1.04 -17.04 -7.68
CA GLY A 143 -2.36 -16.75 -7.09
C GLY A 143 -2.34 -16.57 -5.56
N GLU A 144 -1.51 -17.36 -4.87
CA GLU A 144 -1.33 -17.26 -3.41
C GLU A 144 -0.63 -15.93 -3.03
N ASP A 145 0.46 -15.60 -3.72
CA ASP A 145 1.23 -14.38 -3.48
C ASP A 145 0.42 -13.12 -3.83
N ALA A 146 -0.36 -13.18 -4.92
CA ALA A 146 -1.27 -12.11 -5.33
C ALA A 146 -2.39 -11.91 -4.31
N GLY A 147 -2.87 -12.97 -3.68
CA GLY A 147 -3.83 -12.90 -2.58
C GLY A 147 -3.26 -12.18 -1.35
N GLU A 148 -2.06 -12.57 -0.92
CA GLU A 148 -1.38 -11.96 0.23
C GLU A 148 -1.03 -10.49 -0.02
N VAL A 149 -0.39 -10.19 -1.15
CA VAL A 149 -0.03 -8.81 -1.52
C VAL A 149 -1.29 -7.96 -1.74
N GLY A 150 -2.31 -8.54 -2.37
CA GLY A 150 -3.59 -7.89 -2.65
C GLY A 150 -4.30 -7.38 -1.40
N ALA A 151 -4.17 -8.08 -0.27
CA ALA A 151 -4.77 -7.67 1.00
C ALA A 151 -4.25 -6.30 1.49
N TYR A 152 -2.97 -5.97 1.25
CA TYR A 152 -2.42 -4.67 1.61
C TYR A 152 -2.93 -3.54 0.71
N PHE A 153 -3.13 -3.82 -0.58
CA PHE A 153 -3.80 -2.88 -1.48
C PHE A 153 -5.26 -2.66 -1.07
N ASP A 154 -5.98 -3.73 -0.70
CA ASP A 154 -7.38 -3.65 -0.28
C ASP A 154 -7.55 -2.85 1.01
N TYR A 155 -6.63 -3.04 1.97
CA TYR A 155 -6.58 -2.21 3.17
C TYR A 155 -6.48 -0.73 2.82
N LEU A 156 -5.50 -0.36 1.98
CA LEU A 156 -5.28 1.02 1.58
C LEU A 156 -6.49 1.62 0.85
N ILE A 157 -7.11 0.84 -0.05
CA ILE A 157 -8.33 1.23 -0.76
C ILE A 157 -9.47 1.50 0.23
N GLY A 158 -9.75 0.56 1.14
CA GLY A 158 -10.83 0.71 2.12
C GLY A 158 -10.59 1.87 3.09
N ALA A 159 -9.34 2.12 3.46
CA ALA A 159 -8.98 3.20 4.37
C ALA A 159 -9.17 4.61 3.77
N MET A 160 -9.12 4.74 2.44
CA MET A 160 -9.30 5.99 1.71
C MET A 160 -10.75 6.28 1.25
N GLN A 161 -11.70 5.39 1.53
CA GLN A 161 -13.12 5.56 1.15
C GLN A 161 -13.90 6.50 2.07
#